data_AF-A0A1C6ATX2-F1
#
_entry.id   AF-A0A1C6ATX2-F1
#
_cell.length_a   1.000
_cell.length_b   1.000
_cell.length_c   1.000
_cell.angle_alpha   90.00
_cell.angle_beta   90.00
_cell.angle_gamma   90.00
#
_symmetry.space_group_name_H-M   'P 1'
#
loop_
_entity.id
_entity.type
_entity.pdbx_description
1 polymer ?
#
loop_
_entity_poly.entity_id
_entity_poly.type
_entity_poly.pdbx_seq_one_letter_code
_entity_poly.pdbx_strand_id
1 'polypeptide(L)'
;MKKGLTLIVFILLTIGLVGCKNTNDKNASKEDQFKTAIAESINNRWKYTDKNDDLNIGTDSELDYLKEVLKGEEDKLDKFKNVKFEDKKLDQLKNEYIKGLNEQKDSLNYYGVDYDACTEKWNKGLIDREIAINELYDKYKLDLDKKHIKDIQGKIDAIKETQKNNEQIESMVKNIKFTKSEEDEVWSTYIAKVKNTTNTTFKAFVVDINLEDKDGNPIEKTNILMENWKPNQEKTVQFMTDKPFDKMEYEYSIID
;
A
#
# COMPACT_ATOMS: atom_id res chain seq x y z
N MET A 1 11.52 22.17 -7.84
CA MET A 1 10.87 21.57 -9.03
C MET A 1 9.64 20.85 -8.52
N LYS A 2 8.42 21.33 -8.84
CA LYS A 2 7.20 20.61 -8.47
C LYS A 2 7.21 19.30 -9.27
N LYS A 3 7.51 18.18 -8.61
CA LYS A 3 7.30 16.86 -9.23
C LYS A 3 5.80 16.72 -9.42
N GLY A 4 5.35 16.11 -10.50
CA GLY A 4 3.92 15.92 -10.74
C GLY A 4 3.35 14.72 -9.99
N LEU A 5 2.06 14.72 -9.68
CA LEU A 5 1.35 13.66 -9.00
C LEU A 5 1.12 12.59 -10.05
N THR A 6 2.06 11.66 -10.19
CA THR A 6 1.94 10.59 -11.18
C THR A 6 0.81 9.65 -10.77
N LEU A 7 -0.37 9.85 -11.36
CA LEU A 7 -1.47 8.88 -11.30
C LEU A 7 -1.07 7.69 -12.19
N ILE A 8 -0.56 6.61 -11.60
CA ILE A 8 -0.15 5.42 -12.35
C ILE A 8 -1.42 4.72 -12.89
N VAL A 9 -1.73 4.98 -14.16
CA VAL A 9 -2.79 4.31 -14.95
C VAL A 9 -2.10 3.50 -16.04
N PHE A 10 -2.14 2.18 -15.95
CA PHE A 10 -1.63 1.28 -16.99
C PHE A 10 -2.73 1.07 -18.04
N ILE A 11 -2.50 1.51 -19.29
CA ILE A 11 -3.44 1.36 -20.39
C ILE A 11 -3.13 0.09 -21.19
N LEU A 12 -4.08 -0.84 -21.22
CA LEU A 12 -4.24 -1.79 -22.33
C LEU A 12 -5.54 -1.47 -23.08
N LEU A 13 -5.37 -1.09 -24.34
CA LEU A 13 -6.43 -0.81 -25.32
C LEU A 13 -7.23 -2.08 -25.61
N THR A 14 -8.53 -2.09 -25.32
CA THR A 14 -9.55 -2.69 -26.20
C THR A 14 -10.93 -2.06 -25.96
N ILE A 15 -11.67 -1.91 -27.05
CA ILE A 15 -12.97 -1.26 -27.21
C ILE A 15 -14.08 -2.13 -26.61
N GLY A 16 -14.98 -1.54 -25.83
CA GLY A 16 -16.20 -2.21 -25.35
C GLY A 16 -17.31 -1.23 -25.02
N LEU A 17 -18.32 -1.16 -25.88
CA LEU A 17 -19.59 -0.46 -25.64
C LEU A 17 -20.36 -1.11 -24.49
N VAL A 18 -20.76 -0.33 -23.48
CA VAL A 18 -21.81 -0.74 -22.54
C VAL A 18 -22.85 0.38 -22.42
N GLY A 19 -24.09 0.05 -22.80
CA GLY A 19 -25.24 0.95 -22.73
C GLY A 19 -25.73 1.09 -21.30
N CYS A 20 -25.84 2.34 -20.82
CA CYS A 20 -26.46 2.67 -19.55
C CYS A 20 -27.96 2.30 -19.55
N LYS A 21 -28.38 1.42 -18.63
CA LYS A 21 -29.80 1.19 -18.34
C LYS A 21 -30.23 2.14 -17.22
N ASN A 22 -30.88 3.24 -17.58
CA ASN A 22 -31.49 4.17 -16.61
C ASN A 22 -32.57 3.44 -15.79
N THR A 23 -32.39 3.32 -14.49
CA THR A 23 -33.42 2.85 -13.54
C THR A 23 -33.60 3.86 -12.42
N ASN A 24 -34.31 4.95 -12.72
CA ASN A 24 -34.90 5.81 -11.70
C ASN A 24 -36.22 5.17 -11.22
N ASP A 25 -36.10 4.13 -10.39
CA ASP A 25 -37.25 3.57 -9.69
C ASP A 25 -37.46 4.32 -8.37
N LYS A 26 -38.57 5.07 -8.27
CA LYS A 26 -38.87 5.94 -7.12
C LYS A 26 -39.14 5.15 -5.82
N ASN A 27 -39.19 3.82 -5.89
CA ASN A 27 -39.38 2.91 -4.76
C ASN A 27 -38.09 2.21 -4.28
N ALA A 28 -36.92 2.55 -4.84
CA ALA A 28 -35.65 1.94 -4.44
C ALA A 28 -35.28 2.27 -2.98
N SER A 29 -34.79 1.28 -2.23
CA SER A 29 -34.30 1.48 -0.86
C SER A 29 -33.15 2.50 -0.82
N LYS A 30 -32.83 3.07 0.35
CA LYS A 30 -31.67 3.97 0.48
C LYS A 30 -30.35 3.27 0.13
N GLU A 31 -30.25 1.97 0.40
CA GLU A 31 -29.11 1.14 0.03
C GLU A 31 -29.01 0.95 -1.49
N ASP A 32 -30.13 0.69 -2.18
CA ASP A 32 -30.15 0.59 -3.64
C ASP A 32 -29.82 1.93 -4.31
N GLN A 33 -30.38 3.02 -3.79
CA GLN A 33 -30.04 4.38 -4.24
C GLN A 33 -28.53 4.65 -4.08
N PHE A 34 -27.93 4.20 -2.98
CA PHE A 34 -26.49 4.33 -2.76
C PHE A 34 -25.68 3.50 -3.75
N LYS A 35 -26.00 2.20 -3.92
CA LYS A 35 -25.31 1.30 -4.86
C LYS A 35 -25.32 1.85 -6.28
N THR A 36 -26.46 2.39 -6.74
CA THR A 36 -26.54 3.08 -8.04
C THR A 36 -25.69 4.34 -8.06
N ALA A 37 -25.83 5.22 -7.06
CA ALA A 37 -25.10 6.49 -7.03
C ALA A 37 -23.57 6.30 -6.99
N ILE A 38 -23.08 5.35 -6.18
CA ILE A 38 -21.65 5.08 -6.07
C ILE A 38 -21.09 4.46 -7.36
N ALA A 39 -21.80 3.52 -7.97
CA ALA A 39 -21.40 2.94 -9.25
C ALA A 39 -21.29 4.01 -10.35
N GLU A 40 -22.30 4.87 -10.46
CA GLU A 40 -22.26 5.98 -11.42
C GLU A 40 -21.19 7.01 -11.10
N SER A 41 -20.91 7.29 -9.83
CA SER A 41 -19.86 8.26 -9.43
C SER A 41 -18.47 7.76 -9.83
N ILE A 42 -18.17 6.48 -9.55
CA ILE A 42 -16.90 5.84 -9.88
C ILE A 42 -16.71 5.76 -11.40
N ASN A 43 -17.72 5.30 -12.13
CA ASN A 43 -17.64 5.24 -13.59
C ASN A 43 -17.49 6.63 -14.23
N ASN A 44 -18.12 7.66 -13.66
CA ASN A 44 -17.95 9.03 -14.12
C ASN A 44 -16.54 9.55 -13.86
N ARG A 45 -15.98 9.26 -12.67
CA ARG A 45 -14.59 9.56 -12.35
C ARG A 45 -13.67 8.93 -13.38
N TRP A 46 -13.76 7.61 -13.59
CA TRP A 46 -12.92 6.89 -14.55
C TRP A 46 -13.04 7.44 -15.98
N LYS A 47 -14.27 7.70 -16.45
CA LYS A 47 -14.48 8.33 -17.76
C LYS A 47 -13.88 9.72 -17.85
N TYR A 48 -13.88 10.49 -16.76
CA TYR A 48 -13.29 11.81 -16.73
C TYR A 48 -11.76 11.73 -16.72
N THR A 49 -11.17 10.84 -15.91
CA THR A 49 -9.72 10.66 -15.85
C THR A 49 -9.15 10.09 -17.15
N ASP A 50 -9.84 9.11 -17.76
CA ASP A 50 -9.42 8.49 -19.02
C ASP A 50 -9.44 9.47 -20.21
N LYS A 51 -10.29 10.52 -20.15
CA LYS A 51 -10.36 11.56 -21.19
C LYS A 51 -9.33 12.66 -21.04
N ASN A 52 -8.69 12.75 -19.87
CA ASN A 52 -7.81 13.85 -19.50
C ASN A 52 -6.46 13.31 -18.99
N ASP A 53 -6.02 12.14 -19.50
CA ASP A 53 -4.75 11.51 -19.09
C ASP A 53 -3.52 12.29 -19.56
N ASP A 54 -3.66 13.11 -20.60
CA ASP A 54 -2.63 14.00 -21.16
C ASP A 54 -2.42 15.34 -20.39
N LEU A 55 -3.00 15.50 -19.19
CA LEU A 55 -2.88 16.76 -18.46
C LEU A 55 -1.44 17.08 -18.04
N ASN A 56 -1.02 18.33 -18.28
CA ASN A 56 0.28 18.86 -17.88
C ASN A 56 0.38 18.94 -16.35
N ILE A 57 0.99 17.91 -15.79
CA ILE A 57 1.22 17.73 -14.35
C ILE A 57 2.08 18.88 -13.79
N GLY A 58 1.74 19.40 -12.61
CA GLY A 58 2.45 20.45 -11.88
C GLY A 58 1.98 21.89 -12.12
N THR A 59 0.85 22.08 -12.82
CA THR A 59 0.27 23.39 -13.15
C THR A 59 -0.99 23.69 -12.33
N ASP A 60 -1.44 24.95 -12.27
CA ASP A 60 -2.75 25.27 -11.65
C ASP A 60 -3.92 24.52 -12.32
N SER A 61 -3.76 24.14 -13.60
CA SER A 61 -4.74 23.28 -14.29
C SER A 61 -4.82 21.85 -13.74
N GLU A 62 -3.78 21.35 -13.06
CA GLU A 62 -3.83 20.06 -12.36
C GLU A 62 -4.66 20.17 -11.07
N LEU A 63 -4.46 21.21 -10.25
CA LEU A 63 -5.21 21.37 -9.00
C LEU A 63 -6.72 21.48 -9.26
N ASP A 64 -7.11 22.26 -10.27
CA ASP A 64 -8.52 22.40 -10.62
C ASP A 64 -9.09 21.11 -11.21
N TYR A 65 -8.31 20.38 -12.01
CA TYR A 65 -8.68 19.03 -12.45
C TYR A 65 -8.92 18.08 -11.27
N LEU A 66 -8.02 18.03 -10.29
CA LEU A 66 -8.16 17.16 -9.10
C LEU A 66 -9.39 17.54 -8.27
N LYS A 67 -9.72 18.83 -8.16
CA LYS A 67 -10.97 19.28 -7.49
C LYS A 67 -12.22 18.84 -8.25
N GLU A 68 -12.24 18.99 -9.58
CA GLU A 68 -13.39 18.58 -10.40
C GLU A 68 -13.62 17.07 -10.35
N VAL A 69 -12.54 16.29 -10.35
CA VAL A 69 -12.57 14.84 -10.12
C VAL A 69 -13.30 14.49 -8.82
N LEU A 70 -12.97 15.16 -7.70
CA LEU A 70 -13.57 14.88 -6.40
C LEU A 70 -15.01 15.38 -6.31
N LYS A 71 -15.30 16.56 -6.87
CA LYS A 71 -16.61 17.20 -6.83
C LYS A 71 -17.69 16.36 -7.51
N GLY A 72 -17.37 15.77 -8.67
CA GLY A 72 -18.32 14.91 -9.40
C GLY A 72 -18.77 13.68 -8.59
N GLU A 73 -17.94 13.22 -7.65
CA GLU A 73 -18.27 12.12 -6.75
C GLU A 73 -19.02 12.61 -5.51
N GLU A 74 -18.56 13.72 -4.91
CA GLU A 74 -19.18 14.33 -3.73
C GLU A 74 -20.64 14.70 -3.99
N ASP A 75 -20.94 15.36 -5.11
CA ASP A 75 -22.30 15.80 -5.46
C ASP A 75 -23.31 14.65 -5.51
N LYS A 76 -22.86 13.43 -5.85
CA LYS A 76 -23.72 12.23 -5.90
C LYS A 76 -23.86 11.54 -4.54
N LEU A 77 -22.83 11.63 -3.71
CA LEU A 77 -22.68 10.82 -2.51
C LEU A 77 -22.99 11.57 -1.20
N ASP A 78 -23.01 12.90 -1.22
CA ASP A 78 -23.21 13.75 -0.04
C ASP A 78 -24.47 13.36 0.77
N LYS A 79 -25.57 13.09 0.06
CA LYS A 79 -26.86 12.67 0.66
C LYS A 79 -26.81 11.34 1.43
N PHE A 80 -25.74 10.56 1.31
CA PHE A 80 -25.56 9.29 2.02
C PHE A 80 -24.56 9.36 3.17
N LYS A 81 -23.80 10.45 3.34
CA LYS A 81 -22.73 10.57 4.34
C LYS A 81 -23.19 10.18 5.76
N ASN A 82 -24.38 10.63 6.15
CA ASN A 82 -24.94 10.38 7.48
C ASN A 82 -26.04 9.30 7.51
N VAL A 83 -26.27 8.61 6.40
CA VAL A 83 -27.29 7.54 6.34
C VAL A 83 -26.68 6.27 6.87
N LYS A 84 -27.32 5.62 7.84
CA LYS A 84 -26.91 4.31 8.35
C LYS A 84 -27.67 3.21 7.60
N PHE A 85 -26.94 2.27 7.01
CA PHE A 85 -27.52 1.12 6.32
C PHE A 85 -27.75 -0.08 7.25
N GLU A 86 -28.71 -0.92 6.91
CA GLU A 86 -29.02 -2.15 7.64
C GLU A 86 -27.97 -3.23 7.33
N ASP A 87 -27.54 -3.32 6.07
CA ASP A 87 -26.37 -4.09 5.71
C ASP A 87 -25.11 -3.43 6.29
N LYS A 88 -24.65 -3.98 7.41
CA LYS A 88 -23.47 -3.50 8.14
C LYS A 88 -22.21 -3.43 7.26
N LYS A 89 -22.05 -4.36 6.31
CA LYS A 89 -20.87 -4.34 5.43
C LYS A 89 -21.01 -3.27 4.35
N LEU A 90 -22.22 -3.04 3.83
CA LEU A 90 -22.47 -1.93 2.91
C LEU A 90 -22.26 -0.59 3.63
N ASP A 91 -22.71 -0.45 4.87
CA ASP A 91 -22.49 0.75 5.69
C ASP A 91 -20.99 1.00 5.93
N GLN A 92 -20.26 -0.06 6.30
CA GLN A 92 -18.80 -0.02 6.47
C GLN A 92 -18.11 0.45 5.18
N LEU A 93 -18.39 -0.19 4.05
CA LEU A 93 -17.76 0.13 2.76
C LEU A 93 -18.10 1.54 2.27
N LYS A 94 -19.33 2.00 2.50
CA LYS A 94 -19.73 3.39 2.26
C LYS A 94 -18.87 4.36 3.08
N ASN A 95 -18.72 4.09 4.38
CA ASN A 95 -17.92 4.94 5.27
C ASN A 95 -16.43 4.93 4.87
N GLU A 96 -15.87 3.76 4.52
CA GLU A 96 -14.48 3.60 4.07
C GLU A 96 -14.22 4.39 2.78
N TYR A 97 -15.10 4.25 1.78
CA TYR A 97 -14.99 4.99 0.53
C TYR A 97 -15.08 6.51 0.75
N ILE A 98 -16.06 6.98 1.53
CA ILE A 98 -16.24 8.42 1.82
C ILE A 98 -15.03 8.97 2.59
N LYS A 99 -14.49 8.20 3.53
CA LYS A 99 -13.27 8.58 4.26
C LYS A 99 -12.09 8.78 3.30
N GLY A 100 -11.84 7.82 2.41
CA GLY A 100 -10.75 7.96 1.42
C GLY A 100 -10.96 9.13 0.45
N LEU A 101 -12.22 9.41 0.07
CA LEU A 101 -12.56 10.58 -0.76
C LEU A 101 -12.23 11.89 -0.04
N ASN A 102 -12.56 11.97 1.26
CA ASN A 102 -12.21 13.13 2.09
C ASN A 102 -10.69 13.24 2.31
N GLU A 103 -9.96 12.13 2.47
CA GLU A 103 -8.50 12.17 2.59
C GLU A 103 -7.83 12.76 1.34
N GLN A 104 -8.32 12.42 0.14
CA GLN A 104 -7.87 13.03 -1.12
C GLN A 104 -8.25 14.51 -1.22
N LYS A 105 -9.42 14.91 -0.71
CA LYS A 105 -9.82 16.31 -0.66
C LYS A 105 -8.90 17.12 0.27
N ASP A 106 -8.62 16.58 1.44
CA ASP A 106 -7.74 17.21 2.43
C ASP A 106 -6.30 17.32 1.95
N SER A 107 -5.83 16.38 1.11
CA SER A 107 -4.46 16.43 0.57
C SER A 107 -4.22 17.65 -0.32
N LEU A 108 -5.26 18.16 -1.00
CA LEU A 108 -5.15 19.34 -1.86
C LEU A 108 -4.80 20.63 -1.10
N ASN A 109 -5.01 20.66 0.22
CA ASN A 109 -4.53 21.78 1.07
C ASN A 109 -3.00 21.90 1.09
N TYR A 110 -2.29 20.81 0.78
CA TYR A 110 -0.84 20.76 0.76
C TYR A 110 -0.25 21.02 -0.63
N TYR A 111 -1.07 21.05 -1.70
CA TYR A 111 -0.60 21.09 -3.09
C TYR A 111 0.40 22.24 -3.37
N GLY A 112 0.15 23.43 -2.82
CA GLY A 112 1.03 24.60 -2.98
C GLY A 112 2.09 24.77 -1.90
N VAL A 113 2.08 23.92 -0.87
CA VAL A 113 2.87 24.10 0.37
C VAL A 113 3.90 22.98 0.53
N ASP A 114 3.43 21.73 0.50
CA ASP A 114 4.21 20.52 0.62
C ASP A 114 3.65 19.49 -0.37
N TYR A 115 4.29 19.43 -1.53
CA TYR A 115 3.82 18.59 -2.62
C TYR A 115 3.99 17.10 -2.33
N ASP A 116 5.01 16.73 -1.57
CA ASP A 116 5.28 15.34 -1.22
C ASP A 116 4.20 14.86 -0.23
N ALA A 117 3.87 15.67 0.78
CA ALA A 117 2.73 15.39 1.67
C ALA A 117 1.39 15.35 0.94
N CYS A 118 1.17 16.25 -0.03
CA CYS A 118 -0.01 16.21 -0.90
C CYS A 118 -0.10 14.87 -1.65
N THR A 119 1.01 14.40 -2.20
CA THR A 119 1.10 13.18 -2.99
C THR A 119 0.86 11.93 -2.15
N GLU A 120 1.54 11.83 -1.01
CA GLU A 120 1.41 10.71 -0.09
C GLU A 120 -0.04 10.57 0.40
N LYS A 121 -0.63 11.66 0.87
CA LYS A 121 -2.00 11.65 1.41
C LYS A 121 -3.05 11.40 0.31
N TRP A 122 -2.85 11.94 -0.90
CA TRP A 122 -3.71 11.62 -2.05
C TRP A 122 -3.68 10.13 -2.39
N ASN A 123 -2.49 9.55 -2.47
CA ASN A 123 -2.31 8.14 -2.83
C ASN A 123 -2.88 7.22 -1.75
N LYS A 124 -2.70 7.56 -0.47
CA LYS A 124 -3.32 6.84 0.63
C LYS A 124 -4.85 6.82 0.50
N GLY A 125 -5.46 7.98 0.30
CA GLY A 125 -6.91 8.06 0.11
C GLY A 125 -7.40 7.32 -1.15
N LEU A 126 -6.60 7.31 -2.22
CA LEU A 126 -6.90 6.53 -3.43
C LEU A 126 -6.90 5.02 -3.15
N ILE A 127 -5.87 4.50 -2.48
CA ILE A 127 -5.75 3.07 -2.14
C ILE A 127 -6.91 2.62 -1.26
N ASP A 128 -7.23 3.39 -0.20
CA ASP A 128 -8.35 3.08 0.70
C ASP A 128 -9.68 2.96 -0.07
N ARG A 129 -9.88 3.82 -1.09
CA ARG A 129 -11.06 3.75 -1.96
C ARG A 129 -11.01 2.57 -2.92
N GLU A 130 -9.88 2.29 -3.55
CA GLU A 130 -9.73 1.17 -4.48
C GLU A 130 -10.04 -0.17 -3.78
N ILE A 131 -9.63 -0.34 -2.52
CA ILE A 131 -9.99 -1.49 -1.69
C ILE A 131 -11.52 -1.57 -1.49
N ALA A 132 -12.15 -0.46 -1.07
CA ALA A 132 -13.60 -0.41 -0.89
C ALA A 132 -14.37 -0.67 -2.21
N ILE A 133 -13.88 -0.14 -3.33
CA ILE A 133 -14.45 -0.36 -4.68
C ILE A 133 -14.40 -1.85 -5.04
N ASN A 134 -13.26 -2.51 -4.83
CA ASN A 134 -13.13 -3.93 -5.13
C ASN A 134 -14.12 -4.76 -4.31
N GLU A 135 -14.25 -4.49 -3.01
CA GLU A 135 -15.19 -5.22 -2.16
C GLU A 135 -16.66 -4.92 -2.50
N LEU A 136 -16.98 -3.68 -2.85
CA LEU A 136 -18.31 -3.30 -3.33
C LEU A 136 -18.67 -4.05 -4.61
N TYR A 137 -17.73 -4.14 -5.57
CA TYR A 137 -17.89 -4.91 -6.79
C TYR A 137 -18.08 -6.40 -6.50
N ASP A 138 -17.19 -7.00 -5.71
CA ASP A 138 -17.19 -8.43 -5.43
C ASP A 138 -18.45 -8.88 -4.68
N LYS A 139 -18.91 -8.09 -3.71
CA LYS A 139 -20.03 -8.49 -2.83
C LYS A 139 -21.39 -8.05 -3.34
N TYR A 140 -21.50 -6.86 -3.93
CA TYR A 140 -22.79 -6.28 -4.35
C TYR A 140 -22.99 -6.25 -5.85
N LYS A 141 -21.99 -6.71 -6.63
CA LYS A 141 -22.04 -6.80 -8.10
C LYS A 141 -22.42 -5.46 -8.74
N LEU A 142 -21.82 -4.37 -8.24
CA LEU A 142 -22.02 -3.04 -8.80
C LEU A 142 -21.67 -3.01 -10.29
N ASP A 143 -22.44 -2.25 -11.07
CA ASP A 143 -22.20 -2.04 -12.49
C ASP A 143 -21.02 -1.07 -12.68
N LEU A 144 -19.81 -1.62 -12.64
CA LEU A 144 -18.54 -0.91 -12.74
C LEU A 144 -17.78 -1.35 -13.99
N ASP A 145 -17.01 -0.42 -14.56
CA ASP A 145 -16.10 -0.73 -15.66
C ASP A 145 -15.09 -1.82 -15.28
N LYS A 146 -15.18 -2.96 -15.97
CA LYS A 146 -14.39 -4.16 -15.67
C LYS A 146 -12.89 -3.98 -15.89
N LYS A 147 -12.48 -3.08 -16.79
CA LYS A 147 -11.06 -2.79 -17.04
C LYS A 147 -10.45 -2.19 -15.77
N HIS A 148 -11.09 -1.15 -15.25
CA HIS A 148 -10.65 -0.47 -14.02
C HIS A 148 -10.68 -1.40 -12.80
N ILE A 149 -11.68 -2.28 -12.69
CA ILE A 149 -11.71 -3.31 -11.62
C ILE A 149 -10.51 -4.26 -11.72
N LYS A 150 -10.18 -4.73 -12.93
CA LYS A 150 -9.04 -5.62 -13.13
C LYS A 150 -7.72 -4.95 -12.73
N ASP A 151 -7.58 -3.65 -13.04
CA ASP A 151 -6.39 -2.88 -12.67
C ASP A 151 -6.29 -2.72 -11.14
N ILE A 152 -7.41 -2.41 -10.47
CA ILE A 152 -7.50 -2.37 -9.00
C ILE A 152 -7.10 -3.72 -8.38
N GLN A 153 -7.63 -4.82 -8.90
CA GLN A 153 -7.32 -6.16 -8.39
C GLN A 153 -5.83 -6.48 -8.53
N GLY A 154 -5.22 -6.15 -9.67
CA GLY A 154 -3.77 -6.30 -9.86
C GLY A 154 -2.95 -5.49 -8.86
N LYS A 155 -3.35 -4.25 -8.56
CA LYS A 155 -2.68 -3.41 -7.53
C LYS A 155 -2.82 -4.02 -6.13
N ILE A 156 -4.03 -4.45 -5.76
CA ILE A 156 -4.29 -5.06 -4.45
C ILE A 156 -3.48 -6.35 -4.29
N ASP A 157 -3.41 -7.19 -5.32
CA ASP A 157 -2.63 -8.43 -5.30
C ASP A 157 -1.13 -8.15 -5.16
N ALA A 158 -0.62 -7.13 -5.87
CA ALA A 158 0.77 -6.69 -5.71
C ALA A 158 1.07 -6.21 -4.28
N ILE A 159 0.18 -5.41 -3.68
CA ILE A 159 0.32 -4.96 -2.28
C ILE A 159 0.37 -6.16 -1.32
N LYS A 160 -0.54 -7.12 -1.49
CA LYS A 160 -0.57 -8.34 -0.66
C LYS A 160 0.69 -9.18 -0.84
N GLU A 161 1.20 -9.29 -2.06
CA GLU A 161 2.44 -10.02 -2.35
C GLU A 161 3.64 -9.33 -1.68
N THR A 162 3.76 -8.00 -1.80
CA THR A 162 4.80 -7.23 -1.10
C THR A 162 4.71 -7.40 0.41
N GLN A 163 3.53 -7.27 1.00
CA GLN A 163 3.34 -7.46 2.44
C GLN A 163 3.76 -8.86 2.89
N LYS A 164 3.29 -9.89 2.16
CA LYS A 164 3.66 -11.28 2.44
C LYS A 164 5.17 -11.50 2.34
N ASN A 165 5.83 -10.91 1.34
CA ASN A 165 7.28 -11.01 1.20
C ASN A 165 8.01 -10.33 2.36
N ASN A 166 7.55 -9.16 2.81
CA ASN A 166 8.12 -8.47 3.97
C ASN A 166 7.94 -9.30 5.25
N GLU A 167 6.76 -9.86 5.50
CA GLU A 167 6.50 -10.74 6.64
C GLU A 167 7.41 -11.99 6.63
N GLN A 168 7.68 -12.56 5.45
CA GLN A 168 8.63 -13.67 5.30
C GLN A 168 10.07 -13.25 5.64
N ILE A 169 10.50 -12.07 5.19
CA ILE A 169 11.85 -11.54 5.49
C ILE A 169 11.98 -11.26 6.99
N GLU A 170 11.01 -10.58 7.59
CA GLU A 170 11.00 -10.30 9.03
C GLU A 170 11.04 -11.58 9.86
N SER A 171 10.23 -12.58 9.50
CA SER A 171 10.22 -13.89 10.16
C SER A 171 11.57 -14.60 10.00
N MET A 172 12.17 -14.55 8.82
CA MET A 172 13.50 -15.12 8.57
C MET A 172 14.57 -14.48 9.46
N VAL A 173 14.58 -13.15 9.58
CA VAL A 173 15.56 -12.41 10.38
C VAL A 173 15.35 -12.64 11.89
N LYS A 174 14.11 -12.58 12.38
CA LYS A 174 13.79 -12.85 13.79
C LYS A 174 14.14 -14.27 14.25
N ASN A 175 14.19 -15.22 13.31
CA ASN A 175 14.55 -16.61 13.60
C ASN A 175 16.06 -16.89 13.55
N ILE A 176 16.90 -15.90 13.26
CA ILE A 176 18.35 -16.05 13.32
C ILE A 176 18.75 -16.29 14.78
N LYS A 177 19.47 -17.38 15.03
CA LYS A 177 19.97 -17.75 16.35
C LYS A 177 21.47 -17.90 16.30
N PHE A 178 22.16 -16.88 16.80
CA PHE A 178 23.59 -16.94 17.03
C PHE A 178 23.89 -17.75 18.27
N THR A 179 24.82 -18.69 18.13
CA THR A 179 25.40 -19.45 19.24
C THR A 179 26.85 -19.08 19.38
N LYS A 180 27.30 -18.85 20.63
CA LYS A 180 28.71 -18.67 20.94
C LYS A 180 29.47 -19.95 20.55
N SER A 181 30.44 -19.84 19.65
CA SER A 181 31.20 -20.98 19.12
C SER A 181 32.58 -21.10 19.76
N GLU A 182 33.29 -19.99 19.87
CA GLU A 182 34.67 -19.92 20.37
C GLU A 182 34.88 -18.63 21.17
N GLU A 183 35.76 -18.67 22.15
CA GLU A 183 36.19 -17.54 22.96
C GLU A 183 37.71 -17.60 23.09
N ASP A 184 38.40 -16.56 22.64
CA ASP A 184 39.80 -16.33 23.01
C ASP A 184 39.86 -15.28 24.14
N GLU A 185 41.06 -14.90 24.60
CA GLU A 185 41.20 -13.99 25.75
C GLU A 185 40.57 -12.61 25.54
N VAL A 186 40.24 -12.23 24.29
CA VAL A 186 39.77 -10.88 23.95
C VAL A 186 38.42 -10.90 23.24
N TRP A 187 38.17 -11.86 22.34
CA TRP A 187 37.00 -11.89 21.47
C TRP A 187 36.17 -13.15 21.65
N SER A 188 34.86 -12.96 21.67
CA SER A 188 33.86 -14.03 21.54
C SER A 188 33.33 -14.10 20.11
N THR A 189 33.35 -15.29 19.51
CA THR A 189 32.80 -15.56 18.17
C THR A 189 31.41 -16.15 18.27
N TYR A 190 30.47 -15.55 17.55
CA TYR A 190 29.08 -15.97 17.46
C TYR A 190 28.77 -16.43 16.03
N ILE A 191 28.22 -17.64 15.89
CA ILE A 191 27.93 -18.26 14.58
C ILE A 191 26.45 -18.58 14.47
N ALA A 192 25.86 -18.37 13.30
CA ALA A 192 24.53 -18.82 12.94
C ALA A 192 24.52 -19.51 11.57
N LYS A 193 23.64 -20.51 11.42
CA LYS A 193 23.24 -21.01 10.10
C LYS A 193 21.91 -20.38 9.73
N VAL A 194 21.89 -19.64 8.64
CA VAL A 194 20.72 -18.90 8.16
C VAL A 194 20.30 -19.44 6.81
N LYS A 195 18.98 -19.55 6.59
CA LYS A 195 18.40 -20.03 5.34
C LYS A 195 17.55 -18.93 4.71
N ASN A 196 17.72 -18.68 3.41
CA ASN A 196 16.79 -17.83 2.69
C ASN A 196 15.46 -18.58 2.55
N THR A 197 14.47 -18.22 3.36
CA THR A 197 13.14 -18.87 3.35
C THR A 197 12.16 -18.18 2.40
N THR A 198 12.61 -17.13 1.71
CA THR A 198 11.83 -16.38 0.73
C THR A 198 12.00 -16.97 -0.67
N ASN A 199 11.17 -16.51 -1.61
CA ASN A 199 11.30 -16.83 -3.03
C ASN A 199 12.18 -15.83 -3.80
N THR A 200 12.84 -14.90 -3.11
CA THR A 200 13.64 -13.83 -3.70
C THR A 200 15.13 -14.14 -3.62
N THR A 201 15.89 -13.87 -4.69
CA THR A 201 17.35 -13.85 -4.62
C THR A 201 17.80 -12.46 -4.18
N PHE A 202 18.51 -12.35 -3.06
CA PHE A 202 19.06 -11.08 -2.60
C PHE A 202 20.46 -10.87 -3.19
N LYS A 203 20.68 -9.76 -3.89
CA LYS A 203 22.02 -9.40 -4.39
C LYS A 203 22.95 -9.07 -3.23
N ALA A 204 22.49 -8.24 -2.31
CA ALA A 204 23.14 -7.98 -1.04
C ALA A 204 22.07 -7.83 0.06
N PHE A 205 22.17 -8.67 1.09
CA PHE A 205 21.31 -8.64 2.27
C PHE A 205 22.16 -8.37 3.50
N VAL A 206 21.91 -7.26 4.18
CA VAL A 206 22.63 -6.87 5.39
C VAL A 206 21.74 -7.15 6.60
N VAL A 207 22.27 -7.87 7.58
CA VAL A 207 21.68 -7.98 8.92
C VAL A 207 22.52 -7.13 9.85
N ASP A 208 21.91 -6.11 10.40
CA ASP A 208 22.45 -5.30 11.49
C ASP A 208 22.11 -5.98 12.82
N ILE A 209 23.10 -6.16 13.67
CA ILE A 209 22.98 -6.81 14.98
C ILE A 209 23.30 -5.77 16.04
N ASN A 210 22.29 -5.37 16.78
CA ASN A 210 22.41 -4.46 17.92
C ASN A 210 22.57 -5.30 19.19
N LEU A 211 23.73 -5.17 19.84
CA LEU A 211 24.02 -5.81 21.13
C LEU A 211 23.57 -4.87 22.24
N GLU A 212 22.78 -5.39 23.18
CA GLU A 212 22.18 -4.61 24.25
C GLU A 212 22.46 -5.23 25.63
N ASP A 213 22.45 -4.39 26.66
CA ASP A 213 22.45 -4.86 28.05
C ASP A 213 21.06 -5.40 28.47
N LYS A 214 20.98 -5.95 29.68
CA LYS A 214 19.74 -6.46 30.27
C LYS A 214 18.59 -5.43 30.27
N ASP A 215 18.89 -4.14 30.32
CA ASP A 215 17.93 -3.04 30.42
C ASP A 215 17.55 -2.50 29.03
N GLY A 216 18.19 -2.99 27.95
CA GLY A 216 17.94 -2.60 26.57
C GLY A 216 18.76 -1.39 26.11
N ASN A 217 19.83 -1.03 26.83
CA ASN A 217 20.72 0.03 26.37
C ASN A 217 21.67 -0.51 25.29
N PRO A 218 21.92 0.25 24.21
CA PRO A 218 22.81 -0.17 23.14
C PRO A 218 24.27 -0.23 23.65
N ILE A 219 24.93 -1.35 23.39
CA ILE A 219 26.34 -1.59 23.73
C ILE A 219 27.21 -1.45 22.48
N GLU A 220 26.84 -2.15 21.41
CA GLU A 220 27.59 -2.19 20.16
C GLU A 220 26.65 -2.53 19.00
N LYS A 221 26.97 -2.03 17.80
CA LYS A 221 26.29 -2.40 16.56
C LYS A 221 27.31 -3.05 15.62
N THR A 222 27.00 -4.24 15.14
CA THR A 222 27.77 -4.96 14.11
C THR A 222 26.86 -5.37 12.95
N ASN A 223 27.43 -5.86 11.85
CA ASN A 223 26.63 -6.30 10.72
C ASN A 223 27.21 -7.51 10.00
N ILE A 224 26.34 -8.15 9.23
CA ILE A 224 26.66 -9.30 8.38
C ILE A 224 26.11 -9.02 6.99
N LEU A 225 26.99 -9.06 5.98
CA LEU A 225 26.61 -9.00 4.58
C LEU A 225 26.49 -10.40 3.98
N MET A 226 25.37 -10.67 3.34
CA MET A 226 25.12 -11.89 2.57
C MET A 226 24.86 -11.56 1.11
N GLU A 227 25.84 -11.82 0.25
CA GLU A 227 25.75 -11.53 -1.19
C GLU A 227 25.21 -12.70 -2.00
N ASN A 228 24.41 -12.44 -3.04
CA ASN A 228 23.87 -13.45 -3.95
C ASN A 228 23.13 -14.60 -3.21
N TRP A 229 22.32 -14.25 -2.21
CA TRP A 229 21.64 -15.22 -1.35
C TRP A 229 20.35 -15.72 -2.02
N LYS A 230 20.42 -16.92 -2.61
CA LYS A 230 19.34 -17.51 -3.41
C LYS A 230 18.25 -18.15 -2.54
N PRO A 231 17.01 -18.31 -3.05
CA PRO A 231 15.95 -19.04 -2.37
C PRO A 231 16.41 -20.41 -1.88
N ASN A 232 16.04 -20.77 -0.65
CA ASN A 232 16.41 -22.01 0.04
C ASN A 232 17.91 -22.22 0.32
N GLN A 233 18.78 -21.28 -0.05
CA GLN A 233 20.21 -21.40 0.22
C GLN A 233 20.50 -21.17 1.70
N GLU A 234 21.29 -22.07 2.28
CA GLU A 234 21.86 -21.91 3.62
C GLU A 234 23.22 -21.20 3.54
N LYS A 235 23.48 -20.34 4.52
CA LYS A 235 24.79 -19.70 4.74
C LYS A 235 25.15 -19.83 6.21
N THR A 236 26.45 -20.02 6.46
CA THR A 236 27.01 -19.85 7.80
C THR A 236 27.52 -18.42 7.89
N VAL A 237 27.09 -17.71 8.92
CA VAL A 237 27.46 -16.33 9.16
C VAL A 237 27.99 -16.18 10.57
N GLN A 238 28.88 -15.21 10.78
CA GLN A 238 29.48 -14.97 12.08
C GLN A 238 29.73 -13.50 12.32
N PHE A 239 29.79 -13.14 13.59
CA PHE A 239 30.37 -11.88 14.05
C PHE A 239 31.19 -12.13 15.31
N MET A 240 32.03 -11.17 15.66
CA MET A 240 32.85 -11.20 16.87
C MET A 240 32.62 -9.94 17.68
N THR A 241 32.71 -10.04 19.00
CA THR A 241 32.67 -8.90 19.92
C THR A 241 33.57 -9.16 21.14
N ASP A 242 34.16 -8.10 21.67
CA ASP A 242 34.88 -8.08 22.95
C ASP A 242 34.01 -7.50 24.08
N LYS A 243 32.77 -7.12 23.78
CA LYS A 243 31.84 -6.50 24.72
C LYS A 243 30.90 -7.55 25.31
N PRO A 244 30.71 -7.56 26.65
CA PRO A 244 29.63 -8.34 27.24
C PRO A 244 28.28 -7.74 26.82
N PHE A 245 27.30 -8.59 26.55
CA PHE A 245 25.92 -8.19 26.23
C PHE A 245 24.94 -9.26 26.71
N ASP A 246 23.66 -8.88 26.85
CA ASP A 246 22.59 -9.76 27.31
C ASP A 246 21.59 -10.10 26.20
N LYS A 247 21.41 -9.20 25.22
CA LYS A 247 20.41 -9.35 24.16
C LYS A 247 20.99 -9.00 22.78
N MET A 248 20.36 -9.56 21.75
CA MET A 248 20.60 -9.22 20.35
C MET A 248 19.28 -8.81 19.72
N GLU A 249 19.24 -7.61 19.15
CA GLU A 249 18.16 -7.14 18.30
C GLU A 249 18.64 -7.04 16.85
N TYR A 250 17.75 -7.32 15.91
CA TYR A 250 18.10 -7.44 14.49
C TYR A 250 17.34 -6.43 13.64
N GLU A 251 18.09 -5.72 12.80
CA GLU A 251 17.56 -4.91 11.71
C GLU A 251 18.08 -5.48 10.38
N TYR A 252 17.41 -5.19 9.27
CA TYR A 252 17.89 -5.63 7.96
C TYR A 252 17.75 -4.53 6.91
N SER A 253 18.62 -4.60 5.91
CA SER A 253 18.52 -3.81 4.69
C SER A 253 18.84 -4.65 3.46
N ILE A 254 18.17 -4.34 2.36
CA ILE A 254 18.35 -4.99 1.06
C ILE A 254 18.95 -3.95 0.12
N ILE A 255 20.05 -4.32 -0.54
CA ILE A 255 20.74 -3.47 -1.52
C ILE A 255 20.58 -4.15 -2.89
N ASP A 256 19.79 -3.52 -3.76
CA ASP A 256 19.46 -3.99 -5.12
C ASP A 256 20.42 -3.50 -6.20
#